data_AF-A0A154VE16-F1
#
_entry.id   AF-A0A154VE16-F1
#
_cell.length_a   1.000
_cell.length_b   1.000
_cell.length_c   1.000
_cell.angle_alpha   90.00
_cell.angle_beta   90.00
_cell.angle_gamma   90.00
#
_symmetry.space_group_name_H-M   'P 1'
#
loop_
_entity.id
_entity.type
_entity.pdbx_description
1 polymer ?
#
loop_
_entity_poly.entity_id
_entity_poly.type
_entity_poly.pdbx_seq_one_letter_code
_entity_poly.pdbx_strand_id
1 'polypeptide(L)'
;MSVYSPEQILQLEQASAAVQGKYEKLLGAYYSKKYRTPKGYEYALHGFGRRLRVMTRCIENIFRELPPSQTVKPDDSQRLDATINIQSFVYNAYGCCENLAWIWVHEREIKMPNGDPLSYGAVGFRKTNRVVWWSLPIDFRKHLGTLDEWFANLRSFRDGLAHRVPLYIPPSLVDPQNNEKYAELERQATIAEITQNDKALRKAEAKLAQIEFFRPVMTHSVTEEAPLIRFHAQVLADFNTVEEIATKFYKIL
;
A
#
# COMPACT_ATOMS: atom_id res chain seq x y z
N MET A 1 10.00 23.88 -1.53
CA MET A 1 9.42 23.73 -2.89
C MET A 1 8.61 22.45 -2.94
N SER A 2 7.42 22.48 -3.56
CA SER A 2 6.58 21.28 -3.74
C SER A 2 7.36 20.16 -4.46
N VAL A 3 7.05 18.92 -4.09
CA VAL A 3 7.62 17.70 -4.73
C VAL A 3 7.01 17.45 -6.10
N TYR A 4 5.77 17.88 -6.25
CA TYR A 4 4.98 17.72 -7.45
C TYR A 4 4.87 19.05 -8.16
N SER A 5 4.93 19.02 -9.50
CA SER A 5 4.54 20.18 -10.30
C SER A 5 3.04 20.47 -10.14
N PRO A 6 2.56 21.70 -10.45
CA PRO A 6 1.14 22.01 -10.44
C PRO A 6 0.30 21.03 -11.27
N GLU A 7 0.82 20.58 -12.42
CA GLU A 7 0.18 19.60 -13.29
C GLU A 7 0.10 18.22 -12.63
N GLN A 8 1.16 17.80 -11.94
CA GLN A 8 1.18 16.54 -11.20
C GLN A 8 0.20 16.55 -10.02
N ILE A 9 0.08 17.67 -9.31
CA ILE A 9 -0.90 17.84 -8.23
C ILE A 9 -2.31 17.65 -8.78
N LEU A 10 -2.64 18.36 -9.87
CA LEU A 10 -3.96 18.25 -10.50
C LEU A 10 -4.26 16.81 -10.95
N GLN A 11 -3.28 16.13 -11.56
CA GLN A 11 -3.43 14.73 -11.98
C GLN A 11 -3.69 13.79 -10.79
N LEU A 12 -2.96 13.96 -9.69
CA LEU A 12 -3.13 13.15 -8.48
C LEU A 12 -4.50 13.39 -7.82
N GLU A 13 -4.95 14.64 -7.74
CA GLU A 13 -6.26 15.00 -7.18
C GLU A 13 -7.40 14.45 -8.03
N GLN A 14 -7.33 14.60 -9.35
CA GLN A 14 -8.31 14.02 -10.28
C GLN A 14 -8.35 12.49 -10.20
N ALA A 15 -7.17 11.84 -10.15
CA ALA A 15 -7.08 10.39 -10.01
C ALA A 15 -7.66 9.90 -8.68
N SER A 16 -7.40 10.61 -7.58
CA SER A 16 -7.99 10.32 -6.26
C SER A 16 -9.51 10.47 -6.26
N ALA A 17 -10.04 11.56 -6.84
CA ALA A 17 -11.47 11.78 -6.97
C ALA A 17 -12.17 10.68 -7.81
N ALA A 18 -11.48 10.10 -8.79
CA ALA A 18 -12.02 9.03 -9.63
C ALA A 18 -12.10 7.66 -8.93
N VAL A 19 -11.39 7.45 -7.83
CA VAL A 19 -11.34 6.15 -7.12
C VAL A 19 -12.73 5.68 -6.68
N GLN A 20 -13.56 6.59 -6.15
CA GLN A 20 -14.89 6.25 -5.68
C GLN A 20 -15.77 5.66 -6.79
N GLY A 21 -15.79 6.28 -7.97
CA GLY A 21 -16.57 5.77 -9.11
C GLY A 21 -16.07 4.40 -9.61
N LYS A 22 -14.75 4.16 -9.59
CA LYS A 22 -14.18 2.84 -9.91
C LYS A 22 -14.59 1.77 -8.90
N TYR A 23 -14.53 2.12 -7.62
CA TYR A 23 -14.97 1.25 -6.52
C TYR A 23 -16.44 0.87 -6.67
N GLU A 24 -17.33 1.84 -6.87
CA GLU A 24 -18.78 1.60 -7.02
C GLU A 24 -19.08 0.70 -8.22
N LYS A 25 -18.42 0.95 -9.36
CA LYS A 25 -18.56 0.12 -10.55
C LYS A 25 -18.14 -1.33 -10.31
N LEU A 26 -16.99 -1.56 -9.68
CA LEU A 26 -16.53 -2.90 -9.33
C LEU A 26 -17.47 -3.57 -8.33
N LEU A 27 -17.86 -2.87 -7.27
CA LEU A 27 -18.72 -3.42 -6.24
C LEU A 27 -20.07 -3.83 -6.83
N GLY A 28 -20.67 -2.98 -7.66
CA GLY A 28 -21.91 -3.29 -8.37
C GLY A 28 -21.80 -4.56 -9.20
N ALA A 29 -20.72 -4.70 -9.98
CA ALA A 29 -20.50 -5.87 -10.82
C ALA A 29 -20.38 -7.17 -10.01
N TYR A 30 -19.64 -7.16 -8.90
CA TYR A 30 -19.46 -8.34 -8.05
C TYR A 30 -20.73 -8.65 -7.23
N TYR A 31 -21.50 -7.64 -6.83
CA TYR A 31 -22.74 -7.83 -6.07
C TYR A 31 -23.86 -8.39 -6.95
N SER A 32 -23.92 -7.98 -8.22
CA SER A 32 -24.95 -8.46 -9.16
C SER A 32 -24.63 -9.84 -9.74
N LYS A 33 -23.43 -10.37 -9.52
CA LYS A 33 -23.02 -11.66 -10.08
C LYS A 33 -23.70 -12.81 -9.33
N LYS A 34 -24.21 -13.79 -10.08
CA LYS A 34 -24.66 -15.06 -9.52
C LYS A 34 -23.47 -16.00 -9.34
N TYR A 35 -23.11 -16.27 -8.08
CA TYR A 35 -22.07 -17.23 -7.73
C TYR A 35 -22.64 -18.66 -7.68
N ARG A 36 -21.80 -19.63 -8.03
CA ARG A 36 -22.12 -21.07 -8.03
C ARG A 36 -22.08 -21.64 -6.63
N THR A 37 -21.21 -21.11 -5.77
CA THR A 37 -20.97 -21.62 -4.43
C THR A 37 -21.20 -20.55 -3.35
N PRO A 38 -21.69 -20.94 -2.15
CA PRO A 38 -21.80 -20.02 -1.02
C PRO A 38 -20.45 -19.42 -0.60
N LYS A 39 -19.36 -20.18 -0.72
CA LYS A 39 -18.00 -19.70 -0.41
C LYS A 39 -17.51 -18.69 -1.43
N GLY A 40 -17.76 -18.90 -2.73
CA GLY A 40 -17.45 -17.92 -3.77
C GLY A 40 -18.14 -16.58 -3.50
N TYR A 41 -19.42 -16.61 -3.12
CA TYR A 41 -20.18 -15.43 -2.70
C TYR A 41 -19.56 -14.74 -1.46
N GLU A 42 -19.25 -15.51 -0.41
CA GLU A 42 -18.62 -14.99 0.82
C GLU A 42 -17.31 -14.23 0.51
N TYR A 43 -16.40 -14.87 -0.24
CA TYR A 43 -15.12 -14.25 -0.57
C TYR A 43 -15.27 -13.05 -1.51
N ALA A 44 -16.28 -13.04 -2.38
CA ALA A 44 -16.54 -11.92 -3.26
C ALA A 44 -17.07 -10.69 -2.52
N LEU A 45 -18.12 -10.85 -1.71
CA LEU A 45 -18.79 -9.71 -1.09
C LEU A 45 -18.16 -9.32 0.24
N HIS A 46 -17.82 -10.30 1.07
CA HIS A 46 -17.32 -10.06 2.42
C HIS A 46 -15.80 -10.07 2.51
N GLY A 47 -15.12 -10.79 1.61
CA GLY A 47 -13.68 -10.66 1.41
C GLY A 47 -13.34 -9.43 0.55
N PHE A 48 -13.36 -9.62 -0.77
CA PHE A 48 -12.93 -8.63 -1.75
C PHE A 48 -13.69 -7.30 -1.63
N GLY A 49 -15.03 -7.32 -1.61
CA GLY A 49 -15.84 -6.09 -1.57
C GLY A 49 -15.57 -5.21 -0.33
N ARG A 50 -15.44 -5.81 0.86
CA ARG A 50 -15.13 -5.07 2.09
C ARG A 50 -13.71 -4.50 2.07
N ARG A 51 -12.72 -5.26 1.59
CA ARG A 51 -11.33 -4.79 1.47
C ARG A 51 -11.19 -3.66 0.47
N LEU A 52 -11.86 -3.75 -0.68
CA LEU A 52 -11.87 -2.70 -1.68
C LEU A 52 -12.42 -1.38 -1.11
N ARG A 53 -13.49 -1.45 -0.31
CA ARG A 53 -14.03 -0.28 0.42
C ARG A 53 -12.99 0.33 1.37
N VAL A 54 -12.25 -0.49 2.12
CA VAL A 54 -11.19 0.00 3.01
C VAL A 54 -10.10 0.70 2.22
N MET A 55 -9.65 0.11 1.10
CA MET A 55 -8.65 0.75 0.22
C MET A 55 -9.09 2.14 -0.25
N THR A 56 -10.33 2.26 -0.73
CA THR A 56 -10.90 3.56 -1.14
C THR A 56 -10.86 4.57 0.01
N ARG A 57 -11.32 4.17 1.20
CA ARG A 57 -11.30 5.04 2.37
C ARG A 57 -9.88 5.45 2.79
N CYS A 58 -8.92 4.55 2.68
CA CYS A 58 -7.52 4.88 2.98
C CYS A 58 -6.97 5.93 2.01
N ILE A 59 -7.30 5.85 0.71
CA ILE A 59 -6.88 6.87 -0.27
C ILE A 59 -7.50 8.24 0.09
N GLU A 60 -8.79 8.30 0.37
CA GLU A 60 -9.45 9.54 0.79
C GLU A 60 -8.76 10.17 1.99
N ASN A 61 -8.50 9.37 3.03
CA ASN A 61 -7.84 9.85 4.24
C ASN A 61 -6.41 10.32 3.95
N ILE A 62 -5.61 9.58 3.17
CA ILE A 62 -4.24 9.97 2.82
C ILE A 62 -4.21 11.34 2.13
N PHE A 63 -5.09 11.55 1.15
CA PHE A 63 -5.15 12.80 0.39
C PHE A 63 -5.71 13.96 1.22
N ARG A 64 -6.52 13.68 2.25
CA ARG A 64 -7.02 14.67 3.18
C ARG A 64 -5.98 15.06 4.23
N GLU A 65 -5.32 14.09 4.85
CA GLU A 65 -4.35 14.33 5.92
C GLU A 65 -3.06 14.97 5.39
N LEU A 66 -2.59 14.50 4.22
CA LEU A 66 -1.37 14.98 3.58
C LEU A 66 -1.65 15.24 2.10
N PRO A 67 -2.30 16.34 1.71
CA PRO A 67 -2.58 16.62 0.31
C PRO A 67 -1.29 16.77 -0.52
N PRO A 68 -1.31 16.42 -1.82
CA PRO A 68 -0.12 16.52 -2.68
C PRO A 68 0.38 17.96 -2.85
N SER A 69 -0.48 18.96 -2.60
CA SER A 69 -0.14 20.38 -2.59
C SER A 69 0.53 20.86 -1.30
N GLN A 70 0.60 20.03 -0.25
CA GLN A 70 1.18 20.42 1.03
C GLN A 70 2.69 20.69 0.92
N THR A 71 3.09 21.91 1.28
CA THR A 71 4.50 22.33 1.30
C THR A 71 5.08 22.44 2.71
N VAL A 72 4.22 22.45 3.74
CA VAL A 72 4.61 22.58 5.15
C VAL A 72 4.83 21.19 5.74
N LYS A 73 5.85 21.04 6.60
CA LYS A 73 6.09 19.80 7.36
C LYS A 73 4.83 19.47 8.17
N PRO A 74 4.24 18.26 8.02
CA PRO A 74 3.08 17.88 8.81
C PRO A 74 3.45 17.74 10.28
N ASP A 75 2.46 17.90 11.15
CA ASP A 75 2.62 17.46 12.54
C ASP A 75 2.65 15.92 12.63
N ASP A 76 3.02 15.42 13.80
CA ASP A 76 3.16 13.98 14.02
C ASP A 76 1.83 13.24 13.93
N SER A 77 0.71 13.85 14.35
CA SER A 77 -0.61 13.21 14.28
C SER A 77 -1.03 13.01 12.83
N GLN A 78 -0.94 14.04 11.99
CA GLN A 78 -1.22 13.95 10.55
C GLN A 78 -0.35 12.88 9.87
N ARG A 79 0.95 12.86 10.18
CA ARG A 79 1.90 11.89 9.64
C ARG A 79 1.57 10.45 10.05
N LEU A 80 1.25 10.23 11.32
CA LEU A 80 0.89 8.92 11.85
C LEU A 80 -0.45 8.43 11.29
N ASP A 81 -1.46 9.30 11.19
CA ASP A 81 -2.75 8.95 10.61
C ASP A 81 -2.63 8.58 9.13
N ALA A 82 -1.87 9.34 8.35
CA ALA A 82 -1.56 8.97 6.97
C ALA A 82 -0.78 7.65 6.89
N THR A 83 0.17 7.42 7.80
CA THR A 83 0.92 6.16 7.89
C THR A 83 -0.01 4.97 8.15
N ILE A 84 -0.92 5.06 9.13
CA ILE A 84 -1.91 4.01 9.42
C ILE A 84 -2.75 3.68 8.19
N ASN A 85 -3.18 4.70 7.44
CA ASN A 85 -3.95 4.49 6.22
C ASN A 85 -3.12 3.83 5.11
N ILE A 86 -1.85 4.18 4.93
CA ILE A 86 -0.95 3.51 3.97
C ILE A 86 -0.77 2.03 4.33
N GLN A 87 -0.51 1.73 5.59
CA GLN A 87 -0.31 0.35 6.05
C GLN A 87 -1.59 -0.47 5.87
N SER A 88 -2.74 0.08 6.26
CA SER A 88 -4.06 -0.54 6.05
C SER A 88 -4.35 -0.75 4.57
N PHE A 89 -4.03 0.22 3.72
CA PHE A 89 -4.19 0.13 2.27
C PHE A 89 -3.41 -1.06 1.70
N VAL A 90 -2.11 -1.15 1.98
CA VAL A 90 -1.22 -2.21 1.47
C VAL A 90 -1.73 -3.59 1.88
N TYR A 91 -2.12 -3.74 3.15
CA TYR A 91 -2.62 -5.02 3.65
C TYR A 91 -3.92 -5.43 2.94
N ASN A 92 -4.81 -4.47 2.68
CA ASN A 92 -6.06 -4.72 1.98
C ASN A 92 -5.88 -4.94 0.48
N ALA A 93 -4.92 -4.27 -0.18
CA ALA A 93 -4.57 -4.52 -1.57
C ALA A 93 -4.10 -5.95 -1.79
N TYR A 94 -3.20 -6.45 -0.93
CA TYR A 94 -2.75 -7.84 -0.98
C TYR A 94 -3.92 -8.82 -0.73
N GLY A 95 -4.72 -8.54 0.31
CA GLY A 95 -5.89 -9.35 0.64
C GLY A 95 -6.97 -9.36 -0.44
N CYS A 96 -7.13 -8.29 -1.21
CA CYS A 96 -8.03 -8.27 -2.38
C CYS A 96 -7.61 -9.33 -3.41
N CYS A 97 -6.34 -9.39 -3.78
CA CYS A 97 -5.82 -10.37 -4.72
C CYS A 97 -5.99 -11.82 -4.20
N GLU A 98 -5.75 -12.05 -2.91
CA GLU A 98 -5.99 -13.37 -2.29
C GLU A 98 -7.47 -13.73 -2.29
N ASN A 99 -8.37 -12.80 -1.97
CA ASN A 99 -9.80 -13.07 -2.00
C ASN A 99 -10.30 -13.37 -3.42
N LEU A 100 -9.77 -12.70 -4.45
CA LEU A 100 -10.06 -13.06 -5.84
C LEU A 100 -9.59 -14.50 -6.17
N ALA A 101 -8.40 -14.90 -5.71
CA ALA A 101 -7.93 -16.28 -5.88
C ALA A 101 -8.82 -17.30 -5.15
N TRP A 102 -9.31 -16.98 -3.95
CA TRP A 102 -10.26 -17.84 -3.23
C TRP A 102 -11.61 -17.97 -3.92
N ILE A 103 -12.13 -16.88 -4.50
CA ILE A 103 -13.34 -16.94 -5.33
C ILE A 103 -13.13 -17.95 -6.46
N TRP A 104 -11.99 -17.90 -7.15
CA TRP A 104 -11.66 -18.85 -8.22
C TRP A 104 -11.63 -20.30 -7.73
N VAL A 105 -10.92 -20.55 -6.62
CA VAL A 105 -10.80 -21.88 -6.02
C VAL A 105 -12.17 -22.47 -5.71
N HIS A 106 -13.07 -21.70 -5.11
CA HIS A 106 -14.39 -22.19 -4.75
C HIS A 106 -15.33 -22.35 -5.95
N GLU A 107 -15.36 -21.38 -6.86
CA GLU A 107 -16.25 -21.41 -8.03
C GLU A 107 -15.87 -22.48 -9.06
N ARG A 108 -14.63 -22.97 -9.01
CA ARG A 108 -14.08 -24.02 -9.87
C ARG A 108 -13.77 -25.33 -9.12
N GLU A 109 -14.10 -25.41 -7.83
CA GLU A 109 -13.86 -26.56 -6.96
C GLU A 109 -12.42 -27.10 -7.03
N ILE A 110 -11.44 -26.20 -7.09
CA ILE A 110 -10.03 -26.55 -7.24
C ILE A 110 -9.55 -27.23 -5.96
N LYS A 111 -8.83 -28.34 -6.12
CA LYS A 111 -8.28 -29.17 -5.05
C LYS A 111 -6.81 -29.49 -5.32
N MET A 112 -6.12 -29.98 -4.30
CA MET A 112 -4.80 -30.59 -4.45
C MET A 112 -4.90 -31.86 -5.33
N PRO A 113 -3.79 -32.33 -5.96
CA PRO A 113 -3.82 -33.53 -6.80
C PRO A 113 -4.30 -34.81 -6.10
N ASN A 114 -4.14 -34.87 -4.77
CA ASN A 114 -4.61 -35.97 -3.93
C ASN A 114 -6.10 -35.84 -3.53
N GLY A 115 -6.80 -34.80 -3.98
CA GLY A 115 -8.20 -34.54 -3.66
C GLY A 115 -8.43 -33.69 -2.40
N ASP A 116 -7.37 -33.33 -1.67
CA ASP A 116 -7.50 -32.53 -0.45
C ASP A 116 -7.80 -31.04 -0.75
N PRO A 117 -8.39 -30.31 0.21
CA PRO A 117 -8.51 -28.85 0.13
C PRO A 117 -7.13 -28.18 -0.01
N LEU A 118 -7.07 -27.05 -0.74
CA LEU A 118 -5.84 -26.25 -0.77
C LEU A 118 -5.55 -25.63 0.61
N SER A 119 -4.29 -25.65 1.00
CA SER A 119 -3.82 -24.88 2.16
C SER A 119 -3.82 -23.38 1.85
N TYR A 120 -3.90 -22.55 2.89
CA TYR A 120 -3.92 -21.09 2.72
C TYR A 120 -2.71 -20.56 1.93
N GLY A 121 -1.51 -21.04 2.21
CA GLY A 121 -0.30 -20.64 1.47
C GLY A 121 -0.26 -21.12 0.02
N ALA A 122 -1.10 -22.08 -0.37
CA ALA A 122 -1.19 -22.57 -1.74
C ALA A 122 -2.13 -21.73 -2.62
N VAL A 123 -2.94 -20.84 -2.04
CA VAL A 123 -3.88 -19.99 -2.78
C VAL A 123 -3.29 -18.60 -3.06
N GLY A 124 -3.33 -18.19 -4.32
CA GLY A 124 -2.84 -16.90 -4.77
C GLY A 124 -2.65 -16.84 -6.28
N PHE A 125 -2.42 -15.63 -6.80
CA PHE A 125 -2.21 -15.39 -8.23
C PHE A 125 -0.76 -15.36 -8.66
N ARG A 126 0.19 -15.85 -7.84
CA ARG A 126 1.60 -15.93 -8.22
C ARG A 126 1.94 -17.29 -8.82
N LYS A 127 2.98 -17.35 -9.66
CA LYS A 127 3.49 -18.61 -10.24
C LYS A 127 3.85 -19.67 -9.19
N THR A 128 4.21 -19.26 -7.99
CA THR A 128 4.50 -20.14 -6.85
C THR A 128 3.27 -20.89 -6.35
N ASN A 129 2.06 -20.35 -6.53
CA ASN A 129 0.78 -20.97 -6.19
C ASN A 129 0.34 -21.94 -7.30
N ARG A 130 1.17 -22.96 -7.59
CA ARG A 130 1.11 -23.76 -8.82
C ARG A 130 -0.29 -24.29 -9.16
N VAL A 131 -1.01 -24.85 -8.19
CA VAL A 131 -2.33 -25.46 -8.43
C VAL A 131 -3.33 -24.42 -8.93
N VAL A 132 -3.41 -23.27 -8.24
CA VAL A 132 -4.26 -22.15 -8.68
C VAL A 132 -3.75 -21.58 -9.99
N TRP A 133 -2.44 -21.32 -10.09
CA TRP A 133 -1.83 -20.75 -11.29
C TRP A 133 -2.17 -21.55 -12.54
N TRP A 134 -2.00 -22.87 -12.55
CA TRP A 134 -2.25 -23.69 -13.74
C TRP A 134 -3.73 -23.93 -14.05
N SER A 135 -4.63 -23.66 -13.11
CA SER A 135 -6.07 -23.71 -13.34
C SER A 135 -6.62 -22.48 -14.08
N LEU A 136 -5.88 -21.38 -14.12
CA LEU A 136 -6.33 -20.12 -14.73
C LEU A 136 -6.19 -20.14 -16.27
N PRO A 137 -7.09 -19.45 -17.00
CA PRO A 137 -6.96 -19.28 -18.45
C PRO A 137 -5.61 -18.68 -18.86
N ILE A 138 -5.08 -19.10 -20.01
CA ILE A 138 -3.75 -18.70 -20.51
C ILE A 138 -3.59 -17.17 -20.58
N ASP A 139 -4.60 -16.46 -21.09
CA ASP A 139 -4.54 -15.00 -21.27
C ASP A 139 -4.50 -14.26 -19.93
N PHE A 140 -5.25 -14.75 -18.94
CA PHE A 140 -5.24 -14.16 -17.60
C PHE A 140 -3.90 -14.41 -16.91
N ARG A 141 -3.31 -15.60 -17.06
CA ARG A 141 -1.95 -15.89 -16.55
C ARG A 141 -0.89 -15.03 -17.22
N LYS A 142 -0.99 -14.82 -18.53
CA LYS A 142 -0.08 -13.93 -19.27
C LYS A 142 -0.14 -12.51 -18.70
N HIS A 143 -1.35 -12.01 -18.43
CA HIS A 143 -1.53 -10.71 -17.78
C HIS A 143 -0.98 -10.69 -16.35
N LEU A 144 -1.29 -11.67 -15.50
CA LEU A 144 -0.73 -11.73 -14.14
C LEU A 144 0.81 -11.79 -14.16
N GLY A 145 1.40 -12.45 -15.17
CA GLY A 145 2.84 -12.49 -15.36
C GLY A 145 3.48 -11.13 -15.66
N THR A 146 2.74 -10.15 -16.20
CA THR A 146 3.25 -8.77 -16.36
C THR A 146 3.26 -7.99 -15.04
N LEU A 147 2.68 -8.55 -13.97
CA LEU A 147 2.56 -7.93 -12.65
C LEU A 147 3.46 -8.62 -11.61
N ASP A 148 4.39 -9.47 -12.02
CA ASP A 148 5.26 -10.24 -11.10
C ASP A 148 6.06 -9.31 -10.16
N GLU A 149 6.63 -8.21 -10.68
CA GLU A 149 7.35 -7.22 -9.88
C GLU A 149 6.42 -6.47 -8.93
N TRP A 150 5.23 -6.10 -9.39
CA TRP A 150 4.22 -5.47 -8.55
C TRP A 150 3.80 -6.36 -7.38
N PHE A 151 3.54 -7.65 -7.64
CA PHE A 151 3.26 -8.62 -6.58
C PHE A 151 4.43 -8.81 -5.61
N ALA A 152 5.67 -8.79 -6.12
CA ALA A 152 6.86 -8.89 -5.28
C ALA A 152 6.97 -7.68 -4.34
N ASN A 153 6.76 -6.47 -4.85
CA ASN A 153 6.77 -5.23 -4.06
C ASN A 153 5.64 -5.21 -3.03
N LEU A 154 4.40 -5.49 -3.45
CA LEU A 154 3.24 -5.50 -2.55
C LEU A 154 3.41 -6.53 -1.42
N ARG A 155 3.96 -7.71 -1.74
CA ARG A 155 4.29 -8.72 -0.74
C ARG A 155 5.39 -8.23 0.20
N SER A 156 6.45 -7.62 -0.32
CA SER A 156 7.54 -7.09 0.49
C SER A 156 7.02 -6.08 1.52
N PHE A 157 6.12 -5.17 1.11
CA PHE A 157 5.49 -4.24 2.04
C PHE A 157 4.64 -4.96 3.09
N ARG A 158 3.77 -5.89 2.67
CA ARG A 158 2.93 -6.66 3.58
C ARG A 158 3.75 -7.47 4.60
N ASP A 159 4.81 -8.14 4.15
CA ASP A 159 5.69 -8.92 5.00
C ASP A 159 6.50 -8.01 5.94
N GLY A 160 6.88 -6.81 5.48
CA GLY A 160 7.43 -5.74 6.31
C GLY A 160 6.50 -5.36 7.47
N LEU A 161 5.21 -5.11 7.18
CA LEU A 161 4.20 -4.81 8.20
C LEU A 161 4.00 -5.94 9.20
N ALA A 162 4.05 -7.20 8.76
CA ALA A 162 3.74 -8.34 9.59
C ALA A 162 4.94 -8.86 10.41
N HIS A 163 6.16 -8.69 9.89
CA HIS A 163 7.33 -9.44 10.37
C HIS A 163 8.63 -8.61 10.47
N ARG A 164 8.68 -7.40 9.93
CA ARG A 164 9.88 -6.54 9.96
C ARG A 164 9.53 -5.10 10.33
N VAL A 165 10.21 -4.13 9.71
CA VAL A 165 9.93 -2.70 9.90
C VAL A 165 8.74 -2.33 9.02
N PRO A 166 7.66 -1.76 9.61
CA PRO A 166 6.49 -1.40 8.84
C PRO A 166 6.77 -0.20 7.94
N LEU A 167 5.99 -0.06 6.84
CA LEU A 167 6.01 1.16 6.04
C LEU A 167 5.63 2.37 6.91
N TYR A 168 6.43 3.42 6.83
CA TYR A 168 6.17 4.68 7.52
C TYR A 168 6.50 5.87 6.64
N ILE A 169 5.91 7.01 6.96
CA ILE A 169 6.31 8.31 6.43
C ILE A 169 7.40 8.86 7.36
N PRO A 170 8.64 9.06 6.87
CA PRO A 170 9.70 9.67 7.68
C PRO A 170 9.28 11.04 8.22
N PRO A 171 9.60 11.38 9.48
CA PRO A 171 9.29 12.70 10.05
C PRO A 171 9.97 13.82 9.25
N SER A 172 11.15 13.54 8.73
CA SER A 172 12.00 14.45 7.97
C SER A 172 12.92 13.64 7.06
N LEU A 173 13.47 14.31 6.06
CA LEU A 173 14.61 13.87 5.26
C LEU A 173 15.73 14.90 5.40
N VAL A 174 16.95 14.45 5.15
CA VAL A 174 18.17 15.25 5.24
C VAL A 174 18.90 15.14 3.90
N ASP A 175 19.47 16.25 3.43
CA ASP A 175 20.34 16.22 2.26
C ASP A 175 21.58 15.37 2.58
N PRO A 176 22.02 14.44 1.71
CA PRO A 176 23.20 13.63 1.98
C PRO A 176 24.45 14.42 2.41
N GLN A 177 24.61 15.66 1.93
CA GLN A 177 25.72 16.55 2.33
C GLN A 177 25.68 16.95 3.82
N ASN A 178 24.52 16.86 4.45
CA ASN A 178 24.30 17.20 5.86
C ASN A 178 24.27 15.96 6.78
N ASN A 179 24.53 14.74 6.28
CA ASN A 179 24.40 13.51 7.07
C ASN A 179 25.28 13.51 8.34
N GLU A 180 26.56 13.91 8.23
CA GLU A 180 27.45 13.99 9.40
C GLU A 180 26.96 15.00 10.43
N LYS A 181 26.50 16.16 9.95
CA LYS A 181 25.95 17.22 10.78
C LYS A 181 24.66 16.78 11.47
N TYR A 182 23.80 16.07 10.76
CA TYR A 182 22.58 15.49 11.32
C TYR A 182 22.90 14.49 12.42
N ALA A 183 23.79 13.52 12.17
CA ALA A 183 24.17 12.50 13.16
C ALA A 183 24.76 13.11 14.43
N GLU A 184 25.54 14.20 14.30
CA GLU A 184 26.07 14.93 15.44
C GLU A 184 24.95 15.67 16.22
N LEU A 185 24.03 16.34 15.53
CA LEU A 185 22.93 17.06 16.15
C LEU A 185 21.91 16.12 16.83
N GLU A 186 21.64 14.96 16.22
CA GLU A 186 20.79 13.91 16.80
C GLU A 186 21.41 13.38 18.09
N ARG A 187 22.72 13.09 18.08
CA ARG A 187 23.45 12.67 19.29
C ARG A 187 23.39 13.73 20.39
N GLN A 188 23.53 15.01 20.04
CA GLN A 188 23.40 16.12 21.00
C GLN A 188 21.97 16.21 21.58
N ALA A 189 20.95 16.03 20.75
CA ALA A 189 19.55 16.02 21.19
C ALA A 189 19.28 14.85 22.14
N THR A 190 19.71 13.63 21.81
CA THR A 190 19.56 12.45 22.66
C THR A 190 20.26 12.62 24.01
N ILE A 191 21.49 13.13 24.04
CA ILE A 191 22.20 13.41 25.30
C ILE A 191 21.45 14.47 26.13
N ALA A 192 20.96 15.53 25.48
CA ALA A 192 20.20 16.58 26.17
C ALA A 192 18.88 16.05 26.76
N GLU A 193 18.19 15.16 26.06
CA GLU A 193 16.97 14.51 26.53
C GLU A 193 17.23 13.61 27.74
N ILE A 194 18.25 12.72 27.65
CA ILE A 194 18.64 11.83 28.76
C ILE A 194 19.05 12.63 30.00
N THR A 195 19.72 13.77 29.81
CA THR A 195 20.18 14.64 30.91
C THR A 195 19.14 15.68 31.35
N GLN A 196 17.93 15.66 30.77
CA GLN A 196 16.84 16.61 31.04
C GLN A 196 17.26 18.08 30.89
N ASN A 197 18.14 18.36 29.91
CA ASN A 197 18.62 19.70 29.60
C ASN A 197 17.80 20.34 28.48
N ASP A 198 16.63 20.88 28.84
CA ASP A 198 15.67 21.48 27.90
C ASP A 198 16.28 22.54 26.98
N LYS A 199 17.21 23.35 27.49
CA LYS A 199 17.84 24.42 26.70
C LYS A 199 18.76 23.85 25.62
N ALA A 200 19.52 22.80 25.95
CA ALA A 200 20.38 22.12 24.98
C ALA A 200 19.53 21.37 23.95
N LEU A 201 18.45 20.71 24.40
CA LEU A 201 17.51 20.00 23.55
C LEU A 201 16.89 20.93 22.51
N ARG A 202 16.25 22.03 22.94
CA ARG A 202 15.66 23.02 22.03
C ARG A 202 16.66 23.61 21.04
N LYS A 203 17.92 23.79 21.47
CA LYS A 203 18.97 24.31 20.59
C LYS A 203 19.36 23.28 19.52
N ALA A 204 19.44 22.00 19.86
CA ALA A 204 19.71 20.93 18.91
C ALA A 204 18.54 20.77 17.92
N GLU A 205 17.31 20.74 18.41
CA GLU A 205 16.08 20.67 17.61
C GLU A 205 15.96 21.84 16.62
N ALA A 206 16.23 23.07 17.07
CA ALA A 206 16.20 24.23 16.20
C ALA A 206 17.24 24.16 15.06
N LYS A 207 18.38 23.50 15.29
CA LYS A 207 19.40 23.28 14.25
C LYS A 207 19.03 22.13 13.32
N LEU A 208 18.42 21.05 13.84
CA LEU A 208 17.88 19.96 13.04
C LEU A 208 16.82 20.49 12.07
N ALA A 209 15.89 21.30 12.58
CA ALA A 209 14.82 21.91 11.78
C ALA A 209 15.33 22.78 10.60
N GLN A 210 16.59 23.23 10.63
CA GLN A 210 17.19 24.01 9.53
C GLN A 210 17.75 23.14 8.39
N ILE A 211 18.07 21.86 8.66
CA ILE A 211 18.65 20.93 7.68
C ILE A 211 17.67 19.84 7.26
N GLU A 212 16.56 19.70 7.98
CA GLU A 212 15.48 18.78 7.69
C GLU A 212 14.47 19.37 6.70
N PHE A 213 13.93 18.51 5.84
CA PHE A 213 12.80 18.85 4.99
C PHE A 213 11.81 17.68 4.87
N PHE A 214 10.55 18.00 4.63
CA PHE A 214 9.51 17.01 4.41
C PHE A 214 9.35 16.69 2.91
N ARG A 215 9.08 15.41 2.61
CA ARG A 215 8.64 14.93 1.30
C ARG A 215 7.52 13.89 1.52
N PRO A 216 6.49 13.82 0.66
CA PRO A 216 5.43 12.83 0.77
C PRO A 216 5.91 11.48 0.25
N VAL A 217 6.87 10.90 0.96
CA VAL A 217 7.46 9.59 0.67
C VAL A 217 7.19 8.63 1.81
N MET A 218 7.13 7.35 1.49
CA MET A 218 7.12 6.27 2.45
C MET A 218 8.33 5.37 2.23
N THR A 219 8.80 4.74 3.30
CA THR A 219 9.85 3.73 3.28
C THR A 219 9.61 2.72 4.40
N HIS A 220 10.33 1.61 4.39
CA HIS A 220 10.41 0.69 5.53
C HIS A 220 11.77 0.73 6.22
N SER A 221 12.77 1.44 5.68
CA SER A 221 14.03 1.68 6.36
C SER A 221 14.83 2.79 5.68
N VAL A 222 15.34 3.75 6.46
CA VAL A 222 16.30 4.74 5.94
C VAL A 222 17.75 4.25 6.00
N THR A 223 18.02 3.17 6.74
CA THR A 223 19.38 2.63 6.96
C THR A 223 19.69 1.39 6.12
N GLU A 224 18.67 0.68 5.62
CA GLU A 224 18.83 -0.52 4.77
C GLU A 224 18.72 -0.20 3.27
N GLU A 225 19.02 1.03 2.85
CA GLU A 225 18.89 1.50 1.46
C GLU A 225 17.49 1.25 0.84
N ALA A 226 16.45 1.18 1.68
CA ALA A 226 15.11 0.93 1.17
C ALA A 226 14.62 2.13 0.33
N PRO A 227 13.86 1.87 -0.75
CA PRO A 227 13.44 2.93 -1.65
C PRO A 227 12.53 3.94 -0.97
N LEU A 228 12.75 5.23 -1.28
CA LEU A 228 11.83 6.31 -0.94
C LEU A 228 10.73 6.39 -2.02
N ILE A 229 9.52 5.99 -1.65
CA ILE A 229 8.41 5.87 -2.60
C ILE A 229 7.42 7.00 -2.38
N ARG A 230 7.06 7.73 -3.45
CA ARG A 230 6.04 8.77 -3.39
C ARG A 230 4.65 8.15 -3.16
N PHE A 231 4.13 8.29 -1.94
CA PHE A 231 2.99 7.48 -1.52
C PHE A 231 1.69 7.83 -2.25
N HIS A 232 1.46 9.10 -2.64
CA HIS A 232 0.25 9.49 -3.40
C HIS A 232 0.13 8.73 -4.72
N ALA A 233 1.20 8.72 -5.50
CA ALA A 233 1.22 8.04 -6.78
C ALA A 233 1.14 6.51 -6.59
N GLN A 234 1.83 5.99 -5.57
CA GLN A 234 1.86 4.56 -5.29
C GLN A 234 0.48 4.00 -4.94
N VAL A 235 -0.26 4.61 -4.00
CA VAL A 235 -1.57 4.09 -3.59
C VAL A 235 -2.60 4.13 -4.73
N LEU A 236 -2.52 5.14 -5.60
CA LEU A 236 -3.38 5.22 -6.78
C LEU A 236 -3.00 4.16 -7.83
N ALA A 237 -1.71 3.94 -8.08
CA ALA A 237 -1.22 2.91 -8.99
C ALA A 237 -1.58 1.50 -8.51
N ASP A 238 -1.45 1.23 -7.21
CA ASP A 238 -1.81 -0.05 -6.61
C ASP A 238 -3.33 -0.30 -6.66
N PHE A 239 -4.15 0.73 -6.39
CA PHE A 239 -5.60 0.62 -6.53
C PHE A 239 -5.99 0.31 -7.98
N ASN A 240 -5.40 1.01 -8.95
CA ASN A 240 -5.64 0.78 -10.37
C ASN A 240 -5.22 -0.63 -10.81
N THR A 241 -4.11 -1.14 -10.27
CA THR A 241 -3.67 -2.52 -10.55
C THR A 241 -4.66 -3.54 -9.98
N VAL A 242 -5.14 -3.35 -8.74
CA VAL A 242 -6.18 -4.22 -8.15
C VAL A 242 -7.48 -4.13 -8.95
N GLU A 243 -7.88 -2.94 -9.39
CA GLU A 243 -9.05 -2.70 -10.25
C GLU A 243 -8.92 -3.43 -11.59
N GLU A 244 -7.75 -3.36 -12.23
CA GLU A 244 -7.47 -4.03 -13.50
C GLU A 244 -7.57 -5.56 -13.34
N ILE A 245 -6.91 -6.12 -12.31
CA ILE A 245 -6.96 -7.55 -12.01
C ILE A 245 -8.41 -7.98 -11.79
N ALA A 246 -9.16 -7.27 -10.93
CA ALA A 246 -10.56 -7.58 -10.64
C ALA A 246 -11.44 -7.51 -11.88
N THR A 247 -11.26 -6.50 -12.72
CA THR A 247 -12.04 -6.33 -13.96
C THR A 247 -11.78 -7.46 -14.95
N LYS A 248 -10.52 -7.88 -15.13
CA LYS A 248 -10.19 -9.00 -16.01
C LYS A 248 -10.62 -10.34 -15.41
N PHE A 249 -10.47 -10.50 -14.10
CA PHE A 249 -10.93 -11.67 -13.36
C PHE A 249 -12.44 -11.88 -13.50
N TYR A 250 -13.22 -10.80 -13.36
CA TYR A 250 -14.68 -10.85 -13.48
C TYR A 250 -15.17 -11.46 -14.80
N LYS A 251 -14.43 -11.22 -15.90
CA LYS A 251 -14.75 -11.73 -17.24
C LYS A 251 -14.53 -13.24 -17.39
N ILE A 252 -13.63 -13.81 -16.60
CA ILE A 252 -13.31 -15.25 -16.65
C ILE A 252 -14.01 -16.06 -15.56
N LEU A 253 -14.52 -15.38 -14.53
CA LEU A 253 -15.23 -15.99 -13.42
C LEU A 253 -16.56 -16.58 -13.88
#